data_AF-A0A922M172-F1
#
_entry.id   AF-A0A922M172-F1
#
_cell.length_a   1.000
_cell.length_b   1.000
_cell.length_c   1.000
_cell.angle_alpha   90.00
_cell.angle_beta   90.00
_cell.angle_gamma   90.00
#
_symmetry.space_group_name_H-M   'P 1'
#
loop_
_entity.id
_entity.type
_entity.pdbx_description
1 polymer ?
#
loop_
_entity_poly.entity_id
_entity_poly.type
_entity_poly.pdbx_seq_one_letter_code
_entity_poly.pdbx_strand_id
1 'polypeptide(L)'
;MSASIHQMSPPRPLGSLQDVSVECPDGSCVLHSASHTTRRHIPTDGGMICRAARELVSRPLAAITPTHCGRCVLLIIANLSNWAIAAYGWVFIALTYSIWFGSSYFYLDQNTNWALTPAQSRQSNRQCSLLQLYDSHDIWHFLSSTAMFFSFNMYLTIDDNLSRTPRSNIMVF
;
A
#
# COMPACT_ATOMS: atom_id res chain seq x y z
N MET A 1 -18.34 4.22 -69.57
CA MET A 1 -17.21 4.77 -68.79
C MET A 1 -16.89 3.79 -67.68
N SER A 2 -15.72 3.18 -67.78
CA SER A 2 -15.21 2.10 -66.95
C SER A 2 -14.18 2.68 -65.98
N ALA A 3 -14.29 2.39 -64.69
CA ALA A 3 -13.25 2.49 -63.66
C ALA A 3 -13.88 2.17 -62.30
N SER A 4 -13.27 1.53 -61.32
CA SER A 4 -12.20 0.54 -61.25
C SER A 4 -12.28 0.02 -59.81
N ILE A 5 -12.34 -1.29 -59.62
CA ILE A 5 -12.49 -1.93 -58.31
C ILE A 5 -11.14 -1.86 -57.58
N HIS A 6 -11.05 -1.05 -56.51
CA HIS A 6 -9.92 -1.12 -55.58
C HIS A 6 -10.14 -2.25 -54.57
N GLN A 7 -9.54 -3.41 -54.85
CA GLN A 7 -9.31 -4.47 -53.86
C GLN A 7 -8.25 -4.01 -52.85
N MET A 8 -8.54 -4.13 -51.55
CA MET A 8 -7.53 -4.06 -50.49
C MET A 8 -7.31 -5.46 -49.93
N SER A 9 -6.11 -5.98 -50.10
CA SER A 9 -5.72 -7.37 -49.85
C SER A 9 -5.57 -7.70 -48.35
N PRO A 10 -5.74 -8.98 -47.95
CA PRO A 10 -5.46 -9.47 -46.60
C PRO A 10 -3.94 -9.54 -46.31
N PRO A 11 -3.52 -9.54 -45.03
CA PRO A 11 -2.11 -9.52 -44.66
C PRO A 11 -1.43 -10.85 -45.04
N ARG A 12 -0.31 -10.75 -45.76
CA ARG A 12 0.55 -11.90 -46.11
C ARG A 12 1.62 -12.15 -45.05
N PRO A 13 2.06 -13.42 -44.88
CA PRO A 13 2.91 -13.86 -43.79
C PRO A 13 4.40 -13.80 -44.14
N LEU A 14 5.19 -14.14 -43.13
CA LEU A 14 6.58 -14.62 -43.16
C LEU A 14 7.68 -13.56 -43.27
N GLY A 15 8.54 -13.61 -42.25
CA GLY A 15 9.70 -12.77 -42.08
C GLY A 15 10.64 -12.83 -43.27
N SER A 16 11.24 -11.68 -43.54
CA SER A 16 12.39 -11.53 -44.41
C SER A 16 13.51 -12.47 -43.96
N LEU A 17 13.75 -13.49 -44.78
CA LEU A 17 15.09 -13.98 -45.08
C LEU A 17 15.96 -12.78 -45.52
N GLN A 18 17.25 -12.83 -45.18
CA GLN A 18 18.33 -11.83 -45.38
C GLN A 18 18.46 -10.91 -44.15
N ASP A 19 19.55 -10.93 -43.37
CA ASP A 19 20.96 -10.96 -43.77
C ASP A 19 21.77 -12.02 -43.01
N VAL A 20 22.40 -12.94 -43.74
CA VAL A 20 23.67 -13.54 -43.33
C VAL A 20 24.69 -13.05 -44.34
N SER A 21 25.33 -11.92 -44.03
CA SER A 21 26.46 -11.41 -44.80
C SER A 21 27.74 -12.08 -44.30
N VAL A 22 28.46 -12.76 -45.19
CA VAL A 22 29.78 -13.35 -44.92
C VAL A 22 30.81 -12.52 -45.66
N GLU A 23 31.59 -11.74 -44.92
CA GLU A 23 32.68 -10.93 -45.45
C GLU A 23 33.98 -11.42 -44.78
N CYS A 24 34.91 -11.95 -45.57
CA CYS A 24 36.17 -12.52 -45.07
C CYS A 24 37.39 -11.87 -45.75
N PRO A 25 37.84 -10.69 -45.31
CA PRO A 25 39.22 -10.28 -45.50
C PRO A 25 40.06 -10.99 -44.43
N ASP A 26 41.07 -11.75 -44.84
CA ASP A 26 42.10 -12.37 -43.98
C ASP A 26 41.76 -13.71 -43.29
N GLY A 27 40.95 -14.54 -43.96
CA GLY A 27 40.95 -16.00 -43.71
C GLY A 27 40.23 -16.46 -42.43
N SER A 28 39.44 -15.60 -41.80
CA SER A 28 38.63 -15.95 -40.63
C SER A 28 37.14 -15.88 -40.99
N CYS A 29 36.56 -16.97 -41.49
CA CYS A 29 35.11 -17.01 -41.73
C CYS A 29 34.35 -17.45 -40.48
N VAL A 30 33.52 -16.55 -39.95
CA VAL A 30 32.61 -16.82 -38.83
C VAL A 30 31.21 -17.10 -39.38
N LEU A 31 30.70 -18.31 -39.15
CA LEU A 31 29.38 -18.76 -39.56
C LEU A 31 28.36 -18.49 -38.44
N HIS A 32 27.37 -17.64 -38.71
CA HIS A 32 26.17 -17.55 -37.89
C HIS A 32 25.16 -18.63 -38.32
N SER A 33 24.77 -19.51 -37.40
CA SER A 33 23.64 -20.44 -37.59
C SER A 33 22.66 -20.32 -36.43
N ALA A 34 21.43 -19.95 -36.74
CA ALA A 34 20.30 -19.98 -35.82
C ALA A 34 19.63 -21.36 -35.90
N SER A 35 19.52 -22.07 -34.77
CA SER A 35 18.61 -23.22 -34.65
C SER A 35 17.61 -23.00 -33.51
N HIS A 36 16.34 -23.14 -33.89
CA HIS A 36 15.15 -22.99 -33.07
C HIS A 36 15.04 -24.14 -32.07
N THR A 37 14.96 -23.84 -30.77
CA THR A 37 14.25 -24.66 -29.77
C THR A 37 13.85 -23.73 -28.61
N THR A 38 12.58 -23.30 -28.56
CA THR A 38 12.07 -22.45 -27.47
C THR A 38 11.82 -23.29 -26.21
N ARG A 39 12.90 -23.79 -25.60
CA ARG A 39 12.96 -24.00 -24.16
C ARG A 39 13.34 -22.63 -23.60
N ARG A 40 12.52 -21.99 -22.75
CA ARG A 40 13.00 -20.83 -21.96
C ARG A 40 13.99 -21.33 -20.92
N HIS A 41 15.12 -21.83 -21.37
CA HIS A 41 16.33 -21.86 -20.58
C HIS A 41 16.78 -20.41 -20.63
N ILE A 42 16.57 -19.65 -19.56
CA ILE A 42 17.26 -18.39 -19.37
C ILE A 42 18.73 -18.80 -19.31
N PRO A 43 19.55 -18.60 -20.36
CA PRO A 43 20.96 -18.86 -20.23
C PRO A 43 21.42 -17.74 -19.30
N THR A 44 21.74 -18.08 -18.05
CA THR A 44 22.58 -17.21 -17.23
C THR A 44 23.95 -17.24 -17.88
N ASP A 45 24.05 -16.50 -18.99
CA ASP A 45 25.24 -16.38 -19.79
C ASP A 45 26.25 -15.72 -18.87
N GLY A 46 27.24 -16.48 -18.41
CA GLY A 46 28.23 -16.01 -17.43
C GLY A 46 28.89 -14.71 -17.90
N GLY A 47 28.94 -14.47 -19.21
CA GLY A 47 29.37 -13.21 -19.82
C GLY A 47 28.49 -12.00 -19.50
N MET A 48 27.16 -12.15 -19.43
CA MET A 48 26.26 -11.07 -18.99
C MET A 48 26.45 -10.76 -17.50
N ILE A 49 26.62 -11.79 -16.68
CA ILE A 49 26.87 -11.63 -15.23
C ILE A 49 28.24 -11.00 -14.99
N CYS A 50 29.30 -11.44 -15.69
CA CYS A 50 30.63 -10.87 -15.58
C CYS A 50 30.70 -9.43 -16.08
N ARG A 51 29.94 -9.07 -17.14
CA ARG A 51 29.83 -7.68 -17.61
C ARG A 51 29.09 -6.81 -16.59
N ALA A 52 27.96 -7.29 -16.06
CA ALA A 52 27.21 -6.58 -15.02
C ALA A 52 28.04 -6.40 -13.73
N ALA A 53 28.77 -7.43 -13.31
CA ALA A 53 29.67 -7.36 -12.15
C ALA A 53 30.83 -6.40 -12.37
N ARG A 54 31.45 -6.41 -13.57
CA ARG A 54 32.54 -5.49 -13.92
C ARG A 54 32.06 -4.04 -13.94
N GLU A 55 30.83 -3.79 -14.38
CA GLU A 55 30.22 -2.45 -14.38
C GLU A 55 29.83 -1.99 -12.97
N LEU A 56 29.39 -2.91 -12.11
CA LEU A 56 29.14 -2.63 -10.68
C LEU A 56 30.43 -2.31 -9.92
N VAL A 57 31.52 -3.03 -10.22
CA VAL A 57 32.83 -2.86 -9.59
C VAL A 57 33.55 -1.60 -10.09
N SER A 58 33.36 -1.23 -11.35
CA SER A 58 34.01 -0.05 -11.94
C SER A 58 33.35 1.26 -11.52
N ARG A 59 32.05 1.27 -11.22
CA ARG A 59 31.29 2.47 -10.82
C ARG A 59 30.31 2.18 -9.66
N PRO A 60 30.81 1.84 -8.45
CA PRO A 60 29.96 1.47 -7.32
C PRO A 60 29.04 2.62 -6.89
N LEU A 61 29.51 3.86 -7.04
CA LEU A 61 28.73 5.05 -6.72
C LEU A 61 27.70 5.40 -7.80
N ALA A 62 27.89 5.01 -9.07
CA ALA A 62 26.92 5.26 -10.13
C ALA A 62 25.69 4.34 -10.05
N ALA A 63 25.87 3.13 -9.51
CA ALA A 63 24.78 2.19 -9.23
C ALA A 63 23.91 2.65 -8.03
N ILE A 64 24.50 3.44 -7.13
CA ILE A 64 23.82 3.97 -5.93
C ILE A 64 23.29 5.39 -6.17
N THR A 65 23.91 6.18 -7.06
CA THR A 65 23.38 7.51 -7.40
C THR A 65 22.12 7.35 -8.22
N PRO A 66 20.95 7.72 -7.69
CA PRO A 66 19.74 7.70 -8.47
C PRO A 66 19.89 8.69 -9.62
N THR A 67 19.90 8.18 -10.85
CA THR A 67 19.91 8.99 -12.10
C THR A 67 18.74 9.98 -12.15
N HIS A 68 17.72 9.76 -11.31
CA HIS A 68 16.62 10.67 -11.07
C HIS A 68 16.40 10.89 -9.56
N CYS A 69 17.22 11.72 -8.92
CA CYS A 69 17.06 12.09 -7.50
C CYS A 69 15.61 12.48 -7.14
N GLY A 70 14.92 13.23 -8.01
CA GLY A 70 13.53 13.63 -7.79
C GLY A 70 12.53 12.45 -7.75
N ARG A 71 12.72 11.43 -8.60
CA ARG A 71 11.85 10.24 -8.59
C ARG A 71 12.08 9.40 -7.33
N CYS A 72 13.32 9.25 -6.89
CA CYS A 72 13.63 8.51 -5.68
C CYS A 72 13.08 9.20 -4.42
N VAL A 73 13.18 10.53 -4.33
CA VAL A 73 12.60 11.30 -3.21
C VAL A 73 11.06 11.14 -3.18
N LEU A 74 10.39 11.27 -4.32
CA LEU A 74 8.93 11.09 -4.40
C LEU A 74 8.49 9.69 -4.01
N LEU A 75 9.23 8.66 -4.43
CA LEU A 75 8.94 7.27 -4.06
C LEU A 75 9.15 7.01 -2.57
N ILE A 76 10.19 7.58 -1.96
CA ILE A 76 10.43 7.47 -0.52
C ILE A 76 9.28 8.14 0.24
N ILE A 77 8.89 9.36 -0.13
CA ILE A 77 7.79 10.08 0.51
C ILE A 77 6.47 9.31 0.33
N ALA A 78 6.15 8.86 -0.89
CA ALA A 78 4.92 8.12 -1.15
C ALA A 78 4.86 6.81 -0.35
N ASN A 79 5.98 6.08 -0.27
CA ASN A 79 6.06 4.87 0.53
C ASN A 79 5.89 5.18 2.03
N LEU A 80 6.64 6.16 2.56
CA LEU A 80 6.51 6.57 3.97
C LEU A 80 5.09 7.01 4.31
N SER A 81 4.44 7.80 3.46
CA SER A 81 3.05 8.22 3.64
C SER A 81 2.09 7.03 3.67
N ASN A 82 2.29 6.02 2.81
CA ASN A 82 1.45 4.82 2.81
C ASN A 82 1.58 4.03 4.13
N TRP A 83 2.81 3.85 4.62
CA TRP A 83 3.05 3.21 5.91
C TRP A 83 2.49 4.03 7.08
N ALA A 84 2.59 5.37 7.01
CA ALA A 84 2.05 6.27 8.03
C ALA A 84 0.53 6.22 8.08
N ILE A 85 -0.16 6.22 6.93
CA ILE A 85 -1.63 6.11 6.86
C ILE A 85 -2.10 4.77 7.44
N ALA A 86 -1.42 3.67 7.08
CA ALA A 86 -1.74 2.37 7.64
C ALA A 86 -1.54 2.34 9.16
N ALA A 87 -0.42 2.85 9.66
CA ALA A 87 -0.14 2.92 11.09
C ALA A 87 -1.16 3.80 11.84
N TYR A 88 -1.55 4.94 11.25
CA TYR A 88 -2.54 5.85 11.79
C TYR A 88 -3.88 5.15 12.01
N GLY A 89 -4.39 4.41 11.02
CA GLY A 89 -5.61 3.61 11.16
C GLY A 89 -5.55 2.61 12.32
N TRP A 90 -4.46 1.84 12.41
CA TRP A 90 -4.27 0.87 13.50
C TRP A 90 -4.23 1.52 14.89
N VAL A 91 -3.63 2.70 15.02
CA VAL A 91 -3.59 3.45 16.28
C VAL A 91 -5.00 3.85 16.73
N PHE A 92 -5.83 4.39 15.82
CA PHE A 92 -7.21 4.76 16.16
C PHE A 92 -8.08 3.55 16.52
N ILE A 93 -7.90 2.42 15.83
CA ILE A 93 -8.56 1.15 16.17
C ILE A 93 -8.21 0.74 17.60
N ALA A 94 -6.91 0.65 17.91
CA ALA A 94 -6.45 0.23 19.23
C ALA A 94 -6.95 1.16 20.34
N LEU A 95 -6.80 2.48 20.15
CA LEU A 95 -7.26 3.48 21.12
C LEU A 95 -8.77 3.41 21.35
N THR A 96 -9.55 3.28 20.28
CA THR A 96 -11.01 3.18 20.36
C THR A 96 -11.42 2.00 21.23
N TYR A 97 -10.91 0.80 20.95
CA TYR A 97 -11.26 -0.40 21.72
C TYR A 97 -10.74 -0.36 23.16
N SER A 98 -9.53 0.15 23.40
CA SER A 98 -8.98 0.28 24.76
C SER A 98 -9.82 1.22 25.62
N ILE A 99 -10.22 2.38 25.09
CA ILE A 99 -11.00 3.37 25.83
C ILE A 99 -12.45 2.86 26.03
N TRP A 100 -13.03 2.19 25.04
CA TRP A 100 -14.33 1.53 25.19
C TRP A 100 -14.33 0.48 26.30
N PHE A 101 -13.28 -0.34 26.36
CA PHE A 101 -13.12 -1.34 27.42
C PHE A 101 -13.01 -0.67 28.80
N GLY A 102 -12.18 0.37 28.92
CA GLY A 102 -12.08 1.17 30.14
C GLY A 102 -13.41 1.80 30.56
N SER A 103 -14.13 2.40 29.62
CA SER A 103 -15.48 2.94 29.86
C SER A 103 -16.45 1.86 30.34
N SER A 104 -16.45 0.69 29.70
CA SER A 104 -17.33 -0.41 30.05
C SER A 104 -17.03 -0.99 31.43
N TYR A 105 -15.76 -1.00 31.84
CA TYR A 105 -15.36 -1.39 33.19
C TYR A 105 -16.01 -0.50 34.26
N PHE A 106 -15.96 0.82 34.09
CA PHE A 106 -16.59 1.76 35.03
C PHE A 106 -18.11 1.82 34.91
N TYR A 107 -18.68 1.51 33.73
CA TYR A 107 -20.12 1.39 33.54
C TYR A 107 -20.73 0.28 34.41
N LEU A 108 -20.00 -0.83 34.59
CA LEU A 108 -20.45 -1.97 35.39
C LEU A 108 -20.30 -1.72 36.90
N ASP A 109 -19.61 -0.65 37.31
CA ASP A 109 -19.49 -0.26 38.71
C ASP A 109 -20.76 0.51 39.13
N GLN A 110 -21.71 -0.18 39.74
CA GLN A 110 -23.04 0.35 40.11
C GLN A 110 -23.00 1.29 41.34
N ASN A 111 -22.32 2.42 41.21
CA ASN A 111 -22.23 3.41 42.28
C ASN A 111 -23.42 4.40 42.29
N THR A 112 -24.26 4.38 41.25
CA THR A 112 -25.40 5.29 41.09
C THR A 112 -26.71 4.51 41.05
N ASN A 113 -27.59 4.73 42.03
CA ASN A 113 -28.93 4.12 42.07
C ASN A 113 -30.00 5.21 41.93
N TRP A 114 -30.74 5.19 40.82
CA TRP A 114 -31.79 6.15 40.50
C TRP A 114 -33.12 5.88 41.22
N ALA A 115 -33.29 4.70 41.83
CA ALA A 115 -34.50 4.34 42.55
C ALA A 115 -34.53 4.87 44.00
N LEU A 116 -33.38 5.32 44.53
CA LEU A 116 -33.26 5.86 45.88
C LEU A 116 -33.39 7.38 45.89
N THR A 117 -33.89 7.93 47.01
CA THR A 117 -33.87 9.38 47.22
C THR A 117 -32.42 9.89 47.29
N PRO A 118 -32.14 11.16 46.94
CA PRO A 118 -30.79 11.71 47.00
C PRO A 118 -30.14 11.61 48.39
N ALA A 119 -30.92 11.69 49.47
CA ALA A 119 -30.43 11.56 50.83
C ALA A 119 -30.00 10.13 51.18
N GLN A 120 -30.73 9.12 50.70
CA GLN A 120 -30.38 7.70 50.88
C GLN A 120 -29.21 7.28 50.00
N SER A 121 -29.15 7.78 48.76
CA SER A 121 -28.03 7.52 47.84
C SER A 121 -26.69 8.01 48.41
N ARG A 122 -26.67 9.16 49.10
CA ARG A 122 -25.48 9.70 49.77
C ARG A 122 -24.87 8.79 50.84
N GLN A 123 -25.65 7.87 51.43
CA GLN A 123 -25.12 6.90 52.40
C GLN A 123 -24.38 5.74 51.73
N SER A 124 -24.60 5.52 50.43
CA SER A 124 -23.96 4.49 49.61
C SER A 124 -22.80 5.03 48.76
N ASN A 125 -22.51 6.34 48.81
CA ASN A 125 -21.42 6.92 48.06
C ASN A 125 -20.08 6.36 48.56
N ARG A 126 -19.32 5.74 47.65
CA ARG A 126 -17.94 5.33 47.93
C ARG A 126 -17.03 6.55 47.92
N GLN A 127 -15.83 6.40 48.51
CA GLN A 127 -14.78 7.43 48.42
C GLN A 127 -14.40 7.66 46.95
N CYS A 128 -14.28 8.94 46.54
CA CYS A 128 -13.95 9.32 45.18
C CYS A 128 -12.60 8.73 44.74
N SER A 129 -12.55 8.13 43.55
CA SER A 129 -11.42 7.31 43.09
C SER A 129 -10.30 8.11 42.43
N LEU A 130 -10.64 9.13 41.64
CA LEU A 130 -9.68 9.94 40.89
C LEU A 130 -9.56 11.34 41.51
N LEU A 131 -8.35 11.69 41.96
CA LEU A 131 -8.02 12.97 42.62
C LEU A 131 -8.90 13.33 43.83
N GLN A 132 -9.57 12.35 44.43
CA GLN A 132 -10.61 12.55 45.45
C GLN A 132 -11.76 13.48 45.02
N LEU A 133 -11.93 13.70 43.71
CA LEU A 133 -12.92 14.63 43.16
C LEU A 133 -13.92 13.93 42.24
N TYR A 134 -13.48 12.96 41.44
CA TYR A 134 -14.34 12.24 40.49
C TYR A 134 -14.71 10.86 41.01
N ASP A 135 -15.97 10.48 40.80
CA ASP A 135 -16.44 9.12 41.05
C ASP A 135 -16.31 8.22 39.80
N SER A 136 -16.64 6.94 39.94
CA SER A 136 -16.60 5.99 38.80
C SER A 136 -17.56 6.38 37.67
N HIS A 137 -18.68 7.04 37.98
CA HIS A 137 -19.71 7.39 37.01
C HIS A 137 -19.28 8.58 36.14
N ASP A 138 -18.62 9.57 36.74
CA ASP A 138 -17.99 10.69 36.06
C ASP A 138 -16.88 10.20 35.11
N ILE A 139 -16.06 9.27 35.58
CA ILE A 139 -15.00 8.64 34.77
C ILE A 139 -15.62 7.87 33.58
N TRP A 140 -16.70 7.12 33.82
CA TRP A 140 -17.43 6.45 32.75
C TRP A 140 -17.95 7.44 31.69
N HIS A 141 -18.57 8.54 32.11
CA HIS A 141 -19.06 9.57 31.19
C HIS A 141 -17.92 10.21 30.38
N PHE A 142 -16.79 10.51 31.03
CA PHE A 142 -15.63 11.08 30.35
C PHE A 142 -15.01 10.11 29.33
N LEU A 143 -14.79 8.85 29.74
CA LEU A 143 -14.19 7.83 28.89
C LEU A 143 -15.12 7.45 27.72
N SER A 144 -16.43 7.36 27.93
CA SER A 144 -17.39 7.06 26.86
C SER A 144 -17.48 8.18 25.82
N SER A 145 -17.48 9.45 26.24
CA SER A 145 -17.41 10.60 25.31
C SER A 145 -16.12 10.57 24.48
N THR A 146 -15.00 10.28 25.14
CA THR A 146 -13.70 10.12 24.49
C THR A 146 -13.69 8.94 23.51
N ALA A 147 -14.27 7.79 23.89
CA ALA A 147 -14.40 6.61 23.03
C ALA A 147 -15.24 6.90 21.77
N MET A 148 -16.32 7.66 21.92
CA MET A 148 -17.13 8.13 20.78
C MET A 148 -16.31 9.00 19.82
N PHE A 149 -15.56 9.96 20.35
CA PHE A 149 -14.69 10.81 19.53
C PHE A 149 -13.69 9.99 18.71
N PHE A 150 -12.98 9.06 19.36
CA PHE A 150 -12.03 8.18 18.66
C PHE A 150 -12.72 7.23 17.68
N SER A 151 -13.94 6.77 17.99
CA SER A 151 -14.73 5.94 17.08
C SER A 151 -15.03 6.68 15.78
N PHE A 152 -15.45 7.94 15.82
CA PHE A 152 -15.69 8.73 14.61
C PHE A 152 -14.40 8.93 13.80
N ASN A 153 -13.28 9.26 14.45
CA ASN A 153 -12.00 9.39 13.77
C ASN A 153 -11.51 8.07 13.16
N MET A 154 -11.72 6.95 13.87
CA MET A 154 -11.44 5.61 13.37
C MET A 154 -12.26 5.32 12.11
N TYR A 155 -13.58 5.59 12.10
CA TYR A 155 -14.42 5.37 10.92
C TYR A 155 -13.98 6.19 9.71
N LEU A 156 -13.61 7.46 9.92
CA LEU A 156 -13.07 8.31 8.84
C LEU A 156 -11.73 7.79 8.29
N THR A 157 -11.00 6.99 9.07
CA THR A 157 -9.69 6.44 8.69
C THR A 157 -9.79 5.06 8.02
N ILE A 158 -10.86 4.31 8.29
CA ILE A 158 -11.07 2.94 7.76
C ILE A 158 -11.87 2.94 6.45
N ASP A 159 -12.52 4.04 6.07
CA ASP A 159 -13.38 4.09 4.88
C ASP A 159 -12.61 3.90 3.56
N ASP A 160 -12.36 2.63 3.23
CA ASP A 160 -11.68 2.12 2.04
C ASP A 160 -12.68 1.47 1.08
N ASN A 161 -13.98 1.79 1.18
CA ASN A 161 -15.06 1.16 0.42
C ASN A 161 -14.87 1.28 -1.10
N LEU A 162 -14.01 2.20 -1.55
CA LEU A 162 -13.66 2.42 -2.96
C LEU A 162 -12.27 1.93 -3.36
N SER A 163 -11.52 1.29 -2.46
CA SER A 163 -10.13 0.85 -2.70
C SER A 163 -9.98 -0.10 -3.89
N ARG A 164 -11.01 -0.88 -4.21
CA ARG A 164 -11.04 -1.86 -5.32
C ARG A 164 -11.90 -1.44 -6.51
N THR A 165 -12.52 -0.26 -6.44
CA THR A 165 -13.43 0.23 -7.47
C THR A 165 -12.65 1.07 -8.49
N PRO A 166 -12.71 0.76 -9.80
CA PRO A 166 -12.11 1.60 -10.82
C PRO A 166 -12.66 3.03 -10.75
N ARG A 167 -11.79 4.04 -10.88
CA ARG A 167 -12.18 5.45 -10.73
C ARG A 167 -13.33 5.88 -11.65
N SER A 168 -13.46 5.27 -12.82
CA SER A 168 -14.56 5.52 -13.77
C SER A 168 -15.93 5.09 -13.27
N ASN A 169 -15.98 4.22 -12.26
CA ASN A 169 -17.21 3.62 -11.73
C ASN A 169 -17.56 4.23 -10.36
N ILE A 170 -16.85 5.27 -9.94
CA ILE A 170 -17.19 6.05 -8.74
C ILE A 170 -18.37 6.95 -9.11
N MET A 171 -19.53 6.67 -8.56
CA MET A 171 -20.72 7.51 -8.70
C MET A 171 -20.45 8.88 -8.05
N VAL A 172 -20.41 9.93 -8.87
CA VAL A 172 -20.36 11.33 -8.44
C VAL A 172 -21.69 11.95 -8.86
N PHE A 173 -22.33 12.67 -7.94
CA PHE A 173 -23.67 13.24 -8.13
C PHE A 173 -23.73 14.22 -9.31
#